data_AF-A0A815M3P5-F1
#
_entry.id   AF-A0A815M3P5-F1
#
_cell.length_a   1.000
_cell.length_b   1.000
_cell.length_c   1.000
_cell.angle_alpha   90.00
_cell.angle_beta   90.00
_cell.angle_gamma   90.00
#
_symmetry.space_group_name_H-M   'P 1'
#
loop_
_entity.id
_entity.type
_entity.pdbx_description
1 polymer ?
#
loop_
_entity_poly.entity_id
_entity_poly.type
_entity_poly.pdbx_seq_one_letter_code
_entity_poly.pdbx_strand_id
1 'polypeptide(L)'
;GSGGKCAKNYSRAAESILGAAAKLFAGKNYKHTVSDNCCIWTSAATENYGMSPNDCNSEGPFTVGPVKGADLCTNVVLHNPKQLTFCGSH
;
A
#
# COMPACT_ATOMS: atom_id res chain seq x y z
N GLY A 1 4.31 -5.66 3.39
CA GLY A 1 4.37 -4.69 4.47
C GLY A 1 5.77 -4.18 4.72
N SER A 2 5.88 -2.90 5.04
CA SER A 2 7.09 -2.30 5.63
C SER A 2 6.79 -1.30 6.76
N GLY A 3 5.52 -1.11 7.15
CA GLY A 3 5.16 -0.33 8.33
C GLY A 3 5.60 1.14 8.24
N GLY A 4 5.38 1.77 7.08
CA GLY A 4 5.75 3.16 6.82
C GLY A 4 7.22 3.38 6.44
N LYS A 5 8.05 2.32 6.47
CA LYS A 5 9.47 2.40 6.13
C LYS A 5 9.68 2.24 4.63
N CYS A 6 10.49 3.13 4.06
CA CYS A 6 10.98 3.03 2.70
C CYS A 6 12.46 2.62 2.67
N ALA A 7 12.89 2.04 1.56
CA ALA A 7 14.30 1.73 1.34
C ALA A 7 15.15 3.01 1.31
N LYS A 8 16.48 2.87 1.48
CA LYS A 8 17.42 3.99 1.41
C LYS A 8 17.21 4.81 0.12
N ASN A 9 17.16 6.14 0.25
CA ASN A 9 16.89 7.12 -0.83
C ASN A 9 15.45 7.14 -1.37
N TYR A 10 14.52 6.45 -0.73
CA TYR A 10 13.09 6.52 -1.04
C TYR A 10 12.34 7.10 0.17
N SER A 11 11.27 7.84 -0.10
CA SER A 11 10.34 8.31 0.91
C SER A 11 8.93 7.82 0.58
N ARG A 12 8.02 7.93 1.55
CA ARG A 12 6.59 7.73 1.27
C ARG A 12 6.19 8.70 0.15
N ALA A 13 5.52 8.18 -0.87
CA ALA A 13 5.10 8.94 -2.04
C ALA A 13 3.62 9.33 -1.96
N ALA A 14 3.22 10.30 -2.79
CA ALA A 14 1.86 10.83 -2.81
C ALA A 14 0.82 9.80 -3.28
N GLU A 15 -0.38 9.88 -2.70
CA GLU A 15 -1.51 9.03 -3.09
C GLU A 15 -1.98 9.27 -4.54
N SER A 16 -1.75 10.46 -5.09
CA SER A 16 -2.04 10.77 -6.50
C SER A 16 -1.23 9.89 -7.46
N ILE A 17 0.05 9.69 -7.15
CA ILE A 17 0.95 8.82 -7.90
C ILE A 17 0.54 7.36 -7.71
N LEU A 18 0.15 6.96 -6.49
CA LEU A 18 -0.36 5.62 -6.21
C LEU A 18 -1.58 5.30 -7.07
N GLY A 19 -2.55 6.23 -7.14
CA GLY A 19 -3.74 6.09 -7.97
C GLY A 19 -3.40 5.93 -9.46
N ALA A 20 -2.47 6.74 -9.98
CA ALA A 20 -2.02 6.63 -11.37
C ALA A 20 -1.27 5.32 -11.67
N ALA A 21 -0.51 4.82 -10.69
CA ALA A 21 0.30 3.62 -10.81
C ALA A 21 -0.46 2.32 -10.45
N ALA A 22 -1.70 2.41 -9.97
CA ALA A 22 -2.42 1.28 -9.38
C ALA A 22 -2.44 0.02 -10.27
N LYS A 23 -2.68 0.19 -11.57
CA LYS A 23 -2.72 -0.93 -12.54
C LYS A 23 -1.41 -1.69 -12.67
N LEU A 24 -0.28 -1.08 -12.30
CA LEU A 24 1.06 -1.69 -12.40
C LEU A 24 1.32 -2.73 -11.30
N PHE A 25 0.47 -2.80 -10.27
CA PHE A 25 0.59 -3.73 -9.16
C PHE A 25 -0.01 -5.11 -9.45
N ALA A 26 -0.89 -5.24 -10.45
CA ALA A 26 -1.42 -6.53 -10.85
C ALA A 26 -0.28 -7.45 -11.32
N GLY A 27 -0.29 -8.70 -10.85
CA GLY A 27 0.78 -9.69 -11.10
C GLY A 27 2.06 -9.46 -10.28
N LYS A 28 2.12 -8.43 -9.42
CA LYS A 28 3.23 -8.21 -8.48
C LYS A 28 2.93 -8.88 -7.14
N ASN A 29 3.93 -8.92 -6.26
CA ASN A 29 3.80 -9.46 -4.90
C ASN A 29 4.52 -8.52 -3.91
N TYR A 30 4.44 -8.79 -2.61
CA TYR A 30 5.14 -8.01 -1.58
C TYR A 30 6.66 -8.06 -1.79
N LYS A 31 7.30 -6.91 -1.61
CA LYS A 31 8.76 -6.81 -1.69
C LYS A 31 9.50 -7.36 -0.46
N HIS A 32 8.89 -7.30 0.73
CA HIS A 32 9.57 -7.60 2.00
C HIS A 32 8.88 -8.71 2.80
N THR A 33 7.61 -8.52 3.13
CA THR A 33 6.80 -9.46 3.94
C THR A 33 5.34 -9.26 3.59
N VAL A 34 4.51 -10.29 3.76
CA VAL A 34 3.04 -10.18 3.67
C VAL A 34 2.52 -9.13 4.64
N SER A 35 1.47 -8.40 4.26
CA SER A 35 0.87 -7.38 5.12
C SER A 35 0.06 -7.97 6.28
N ASP A 36 -0.26 -7.13 7.27
CA ASP A 36 -1.15 -7.45 8.41
C ASP A 36 -2.45 -6.63 8.38
N ASN A 37 -2.63 -5.80 7.35
CA ASN A 37 -3.86 -5.13 6.97
C ASN A 37 -3.78 -4.73 5.48
N CYS A 38 -4.89 -4.23 4.93
CA CYS A 38 -4.99 -3.95 3.50
C CYS A 38 -4.72 -2.48 3.15
N CYS A 39 -4.65 -1.59 4.14
CA CYS A 39 -4.42 -0.16 3.92
C CYS A 39 -2.97 0.14 3.54
N ILE A 40 -2.80 1.16 2.71
CA ILE A 40 -1.51 1.56 2.17
C ILE A 40 -1.12 2.91 2.74
N TRP A 41 0.02 2.93 3.40
CA TRP A 41 0.59 4.14 3.95
C TRP A 41 1.29 4.94 2.84
N THR A 42 0.82 6.16 2.61
CA THR A 42 1.39 7.12 1.65
C THR A 42 1.98 8.32 2.39
N SER A 43 2.39 9.35 1.67
CA SER A 43 2.80 10.64 2.26
C SER A 43 1.63 11.48 2.78
N ALA A 44 0.38 11.06 2.54
CA ALA A 44 -0.80 11.74 3.07
C ALA A 44 -0.90 11.60 4.59
N ALA A 45 -1.68 12.50 5.21
CA ALA A 45 -1.93 12.48 6.66
C ALA A 45 -2.77 11.27 7.09
N THR A 46 -3.59 10.74 6.17
CA THR A 46 -4.46 9.59 6.39
C THR A 46 -4.35 8.58 5.24
N GLU A 47 -4.75 7.35 5.52
CA GLU A 47 -4.72 6.24 4.60
C GLU A 47 -6.07 6.16 3.88
N ASN A 48 -6.05 6.46 2.58
CA ASN A 48 -7.25 6.48 1.74
C ASN A 48 -7.24 5.39 0.66
N TYR A 49 -6.18 4.61 0.56
CA TYR A 49 -6.02 3.55 -0.42
C TYR A 49 -5.75 2.22 0.29
N GLY A 50 -6.30 1.16 -0.26
CA GLY A 50 -6.03 -0.20 0.18
C GLY A 50 -5.93 -1.15 -1.00
N MET A 51 -5.41 -2.35 -0.74
CA MET A 51 -5.62 -3.50 -1.61
C MET A 51 -7.01 -4.08 -1.35
N SER A 52 -7.57 -4.80 -2.33
CA SER A 52 -8.78 -5.61 -2.12
C SER A 52 -8.55 -6.61 -0.98
N PRO A 53 -9.57 -7.00 -0.20
CA PRO A 53 -9.46 -8.03 0.85
C PRO A 53 -8.86 -9.36 0.37
N ASN A 54 -9.03 -9.68 -0.92
CA ASN A 54 -8.47 -10.88 -1.55
C ASN A 54 -7.00 -10.72 -2.00
N ASP A 55 -6.46 -9.50 -1.97
CA ASP A 55 -5.12 -9.13 -2.44
C ASP A 55 -4.23 -8.55 -1.33
N CYS A 56 -4.62 -8.76 -0.07
CA CYS A 56 -3.85 -8.38 1.11
C CYS A 56 -3.72 -9.56 2.07
N ASN A 57 -2.79 -9.47 3.02
CA ASN A 57 -2.64 -10.38 4.18
C ASN A 57 -2.39 -11.86 3.84
N SER A 58 -2.15 -12.15 2.56
CA SER A 58 -1.81 -13.45 2.02
C SER A 58 -0.74 -13.26 0.95
N GLU A 59 0.10 -14.28 0.73
CA GLU A 59 1.09 -14.29 -0.37
C GLU A 59 0.38 -14.10 -1.73
N GLY A 60 0.96 -13.27 -2.60
CA GLY A 60 0.41 -12.97 -3.92
C GLY A 60 0.61 -14.08 -4.96
N PRO A 61 0.47 -13.74 -6.26
CA PRO A 61 0.45 -12.38 -6.80
C PRO A 61 -0.87 -11.63 -6.55
N PHE A 62 -0.80 -10.31 -6.53
CA PHE A 62 -1.98 -9.45 -6.51
C PHE A 62 -2.74 -9.59 -7.83
N THR A 63 -4.06 -9.77 -7.75
CA THR A 63 -4.96 -9.85 -8.91
C THR A 63 -5.33 -8.46 -9.42
N VAL A 64 -5.47 -7.48 -8.52
CA VAL A 64 -5.69 -6.07 -8.85
C VAL A 64 -4.74 -5.16 -8.07
N GLY A 65 -4.71 -3.89 -8.47
CA GLY A 65 -3.95 -2.86 -7.77
C GLY A 65 -4.70 -2.18 -6.62
N PRO A 66 -4.03 -1.24 -5.96
CA PRO A 66 -4.62 -0.35 -4.96
C PRO A 66 -5.87 0.37 -5.46
N VAL A 67 -6.91 0.44 -4.63
CA VAL A 67 -8.12 1.21 -4.90
C VAL A 67 -8.41 2.15 -3.72
N LYS A 68 -8.91 3.34 -4.03
CA LYS A 68 -9.31 4.31 -3.01
C LYS A 68 -10.50 3.74 -2.20
N GLY A 69 -10.42 3.77 -0.88
CA GLY A 69 -11.48 3.26 0.00
C GLY A 69 -11.61 1.74 0.10
N ALA A 70 -10.72 0.96 -0.53
CA ALA A 70 -10.72 -0.50 -0.41
C ALA A 70 -10.54 -0.94 1.05
N ASP A 71 -11.21 -2.03 1.45
CA ASP A 71 -11.14 -2.59 2.81
C ASP A 71 -11.35 -1.54 3.91
N LEU A 72 -12.28 -0.60 3.69
CA LEU A 72 -12.58 0.51 4.61
C LEU A 72 -11.41 1.48 4.87
N CYS A 73 -10.38 1.47 4.02
CA CYS A 73 -9.28 2.43 4.06
C CYS A 73 -9.75 3.81 3.57
N THR A 74 -10.58 4.48 4.36
CA THR A 74 -11.15 5.80 4.08
C THR A 74 -10.89 6.72 5.26
N ASN A 75 -9.88 7.58 5.13
CA ASN A 75 -9.47 8.52 6.16
C ASN A 75 -9.06 7.86 7.50
N VAL A 76 -8.37 6.72 7.42
CA VAL A 76 -7.92 5.96 8.60
C VAL A 76 -6.43 6.19 8.90
N VAL A 77 -6.00 5.82 10.11
CA VAL A 77 -4.61 5.91 10.56
C VAL A 77 -4.30 4.67 11.40
N LEU A 78 -3.93 3.58 10.74
CA LEU A 78 -3.70 2.28 11.40
C LEU A 78 -2.26 2.14 11.93
N HIS A 79 -1.26 2.52 11.13
CA HIS A 79 0.17 2.43 11.45
C HIS A 79 0.64 1.01 11.87
N ASN A 80 0.07 -0.04 11.27
CA ASN A 80 0.42 -1.41 11.67
C ASN A 80 1.87 -1.76 11.28
N PRO A 81 2.56 -2.63 12.03
CA PRO A 81 3.98 -2.95 11.81
C PRO A 81 4.30 -3.50 10.42
N LYS A 82 3.39 -4.28 9.81
CA LYS A 82 3.55 -4.84 8.46
C LYS A 82 2.57 -4.21 7.46
N GLN A 83 2.10 -3.00 7.71
CA GLN A 83 1.25 -2.30 6.75
C GLN A 83 1.95 -2.09 5.40
N LEU A 84 1.19 -2.11 4.31
CA LEU A 84 1.68 -1.74 2.99
C LEU A 84 2.16 -0.28 3.00
N THR A 85 3.22 0.00 2.26
CA THR A 85 3.79 1.36 2.19
C THR A 85 4.14 1.68 0.76
N PHE A 86 3.63 2.80 0.26
CA PHE A 86 3.95 3.26 -1.07
C PHE A 86 5.14 4.20 -1.03
N CYS A 87 6.24 3.76 -1.63
CA CYS A 87 7.51 4.48 -1.66
C CYS A 87 7.83 4.93 -3.08
N GLY A 88 8.36 6.15 -3.22
CA GLY A 88 8.82 6.72 -4.48
C GLY A 88 10.19 7.35 -4.32
N SER A 89 10.96 7.41 -5.41
CA SER A 89 12.17 8.23 -5.45
C SER A 89 11.76 9.70 -5.52
N HIS A 90 12.55 10.56 -4.87
CA HIS A 90 12.46 12.00 -5.05
C HIS A 90 12.62 12.39 -6.53
#